data_AF-J7XJH6-F1
#
_entry.id   AF-J7XJH6-F1
#
_cell.length_a   1.000
_cell.length_b   1.000
_cell.length_c   1.000
_cell.angle_alpha   90.00
_cell.angle_beta   90.00
_cell.angle_gamma   90.00
#
_symmetry.space_group_name_H-M   'P 1'
#
loop_
_entity.id
_entity.type
_entity.pdbx_description
1 polymer ?
#
loop_
_entity_poly.entity_id
_entity_poly.type
_entity_poly.pdbx_seq_one_letter_code
_entity_poly.pdbx_strand_id
1 'polypeptide(L)'
;MKESNKKELSLEQREELLQTLKDRFENHMNRHNDLEWTNVQKKLDANTEKLWSLNEMERTGGEPDVVDFDKEKGEYIFYDCSAESPKGRRSVCYDLEALESRKKHKPENNAIDMATAMGIELLTEDEYRALQNLGNFDLKTSSWVQTPSDIRELGGAIFCDYRFGHVFVYHNGAESYYAARGFRGSLRV
;
A
#
# COMPACT_ATOMS: atom_id res chain seq x y z
N MET A 1 -2.38 -4.50 -32.68
CA MET A 1 -2.38 -5.57 -31.66
C MET A 1 -1.90 -4.94 -30.37
N LYS A 2 -2.76 -4.80 -29.36
CA LYS A 2 -2.33 -4.36 -28.02
C LYS A 2 -1.64 -5.57 -27.40
N GLU A 3 -0.32 -5.53 -27.25
CA GLU A 3 0.37 -6.46 -26.36
C GLU A 3 -0.32 -6.35 -24.99
N SER A 4 -1.01 -7.40 -24.56
CA SER A 4 -1.42 -7.46 -23.16
C SER A 4 -0.11 -7.60 -22.39
N ASN A 5 0.33 -6.53 -21.73
CA ASN A 5 1.33 -6.63 -20.67
C ASN A 5 0.75 -7.57 -19.62
N LYS A 6 1.06 -8.87 -19.73
CA LYS A 6 0.65 -9.85 -18.74
C LYS A 6 1.40 -9.49 -17.47
N LYS A 7 0.64 -9.18 -16.42
CA LYS A 7 1.13 -8.98 -15.04
C LYS A 7 1.59 -10.33 -14.47
N GLU A 8 2.66 -10.88 -15.05
CA GLU A 8 3.21 -12.20 -14.73
C GLU A 8 4.70 -12.04 -14.37
N LEU A 9 5.13 -12.74 -13.32
CA LEU A 9 6.52 -12.80 -12.90
C LEU A 9 7.21 -13.98 -13.58
N SER A 10 8.54 -13.89 -13.76
CA SER A 10 9.33 -15.08 -14.07
C SER A 10 9.28 -16.08 -12.90
N LEU A 11 9.63 -17.34 -13.16
CA LEU A 11 9.69 -18.35 -12.09
C LEU A 11 10.69 -17.95 -10.99
N GLU A 12 11.85 -17.45 -11.38
CA GLU A 12 12.89 -16.97 -10.46
C GLU A 12 12.39 -15.81 -9.59
N GLN A 13 11.74 -14.79 -10.19
CA GLN A 13 11.16 -13.67 -9.46
C GLN A 13 10.05 -14.12 -8.50
N ARG A 14 9.23 -15.08 -8.91
CA ARG A 14 8.18 -15.65 -8.06
C ARG A 14 8.79 -16.37 -6.85
N GLU A 15 9.80 -17.20 -7.06
CA GLU A 15 10.47 -17.94 -5.98
C GLU A 15 11.15 -17.00 -4.99
N GLU A 16 11.86 -15.98 -5.49
CA GLU A 16 12.50 -14.93 -4.68
C GLU A 16 11.46 -14.15 -3.85
N LEU A 17 10.36 -13.74 -4.48
CA LEU A 17 9.28 -13.04 -3.77
C LEU A 17 8.65 -13.92 -2.70
N LEU A 18 8.29 -15.16 -3.01
CA LEU A 18 7.68 -16.07 -2.05
C LEU A 18 8.60 -16.35 -0.87
N GLN A 19 9.90 -16.50 -1.11
CA GLN A 19 10.88 -16.67 -0.05
C GLN A 19 10.97 -15.41 0.82
N THR A 20 11.00 -14.23 0.21
CA THR A 20 11.02 -12.94 0.92
C THR A 20 9.78 -12.75 1.80
N LEU A 21 8.59 -13.03 1.25
CA LEU A 21 7.32 -12.93 1.98
C LEU A 21 7.26 -13.95 3.12
N LYS A 22 7.73 -15.18 2.89
CA LYS A 22 7.79 -16.22 3.91
C LYS A 22 8.69 -15.82 5.08
N ASP A 23 9.91 -15.40 4.78
CA ASP A 23 10.87 -14.97 5.81
C ASP A 23 10.31 -13.79 6.59
N ARG A 24 9.62 -12.85 5.92
CA ARG A 24 8.96 -11.73 6.60
C ARG A 24 7.83 -12.19 7.52
N PHE A 25 6.95 -13.06 7.04
CA PHE A 25 5.85 -13.63 7.80
C PHE A 25 6.38 -14.30 9.07
N GLU A 26 7.32 -15.23 8.94
CA GLU A 26 7.89 -15.97 10.07
C GLU A 26 8.60 -15.06 11.09
N ASN A 27 9.21 -13.96 10.65
CA ASN A 27 9.84 -12.97 11.53
C ASN A 27 8.87 -11.98 12.19
N HIS A 28 7.61 -11.90 11.73
CA HIS A 28 6.60 -10.96 12.22
C HIS A 28 5.30 -11.65 12.65
N MET A 29 5.41 -12.86 13.20
CA MET A 29 4.26 -13.65 13.68
C MET A 29 3.32 -12.87 14.61
N ASN A 30 3.81 -11.85 15.31
CA ASN A 30 2.99 -10.96 16.14
C ASN A 30 1.87 -10.24 15.37
N ARG A 31 1.98 -10.13 14.03
CA ARG A 31 0.98 -9.53 13.15
C ARG A 31 -0.13 -10.52 12.76
N HIS A 32 0.12 -11.82 12.87
CA HIS A 32 -0.73 -12.87 12.31
C HIS A 32 -0.62 -14.19 13.10
N ASN A 33 -0.80 -14.13 14.43
CA ASN A 33 -0.54 -15.25 15.34
C ASN A 33 -1.29 -16.56 15.00
N ASP A 34 -2.46 -16.46 14.38
CA ASP A 34 -3.34 -17.60 14.09
C ASP A 34 -3.28 -18.06 12.62
N LEU A 35 -2.39 -17.47 11.79
CA LEU A 35 -2.27 -17.81 10.38
C LEU A 35 -1.10 -18.75 10.14
N GLU A 36 -1.26 -19.63 9.15
CA GLU A 36 -0.20 -20.53 8.70
C GLU A 36 0.28 -20.12 7.31
N TRP A 37 1.61 -19.93 7.17
CA TRP A 37 2.22 -19.57 5.90
C TRP A 37 1.85 -20.52 4.75
N THR A 38 1.73 -21.81 5.03
CA THR A 38 1.36 -22.83 4.01
C THR A 38 0.00 -22.54 3.37
N ASN A 39 -0.95 -21.94 4.10
CA ASN A 39 -2.27 -21.59 3.58
C ASN A 39 -2.24 -20.26 2.81
N VAL A 40 -1.43 -19.30 3.27
CA VAL A 40 -1.15 -18.04 2.54
C VAL A 40 -0.50 -18.35 1.20
N GLN A 41 0.57 -19.16 1.20
CA GLN A 41 1.30 -19.55 0.00
C GLN A 41 0.40 -20.25 -1.03
N LYS A 42 -0.45 -21.19 -0.61
CA LYS A 42 -1.43 -21.83 -1.51
C LYS A 42 -2.34 -20.81 -2.19
N LYS A 43 -2.79 -19.79 -1.47
CA LYS A 43 -3.62 -18.72 -2.03
C LYS A 43 -2.82 -17.86 -3.03
N LEU A 44 -1.57 -17.54 -2.72
CA LEU A 44 -0.67 -16.79 -3.60
C LEU A 44 -0.35 -17.54 -4.89
N ASP A 45 -0.01 -18.84 -4.79
CA ASP A 45 0.32 -19.68 -5.95
C ASP A 45 -0.84 -19.77 -6.95
N ALA A 46 -2.07 -19.76 -6.44
CA ALA A 46 -3.31 -19.75 -7.23
C ALA A 46 -3.63 -18.38 -7.87
N ASN A 47 -2.98 -17.29 -7.45
CA ASN A 47 -3.29 -15.92 -7.87
C ASN A 47 -2.04 -15.21 -8.44
N THR A 48 -1.66 -15.57 -9.67
CA THR A 48 -0.47 -15.03 -10.37
C THR A 48 -0.45 -13.50 -10.47
N GLU A 49 -1.60 -12.88 -10.73
CA GLU A 49 -1.72 -11.41 -10.81
C GLU A 49 -1.46 -10.74 -9.46
N LYS A 50 -1.91 -11.35 -8.35
CA LYS A 50 -1.69 -10.83 -7.00
C LYS A 50 -0.22 -10.92 -6.58
N LEU A 51 0.47 -11.98 -7.01
CA LEU A 51 1.93 -12.07 -6.85
C LEU A 51 2.65 -10.94 -7.58
N TRP A 52 2.22 -10.58 -8.79
CA TRP A 52 2.77 -9.43 -9.49
C TRP A 52 2.55 -8.11 -8.71
N SER A 53 1.35 -7.91 -8.15
CA SER A 53 1.08 -6.74 -7.31
C SER A 53 1.96 -6.70 -6.05
N LEU A 54 2.14 -7.83 -5.36
CA LEU A 54 3.02 -7.93 -4.20
C LEU A 54 4.48 -7.67 -4.57
N ASN A 55 4.93 -8.13 -5.74
CA ASN A 55 6.25 -7.80 -6.26
C ASN A 55 6.44 -6.30 -6.45
N GLU A 56 5.43 -5.60 -6.97
CA GLU A 56 5.50 -4.14 -7.14
C GLU A 56 5.50 -3.40 -5.80
N MET A 57 4.72 -3.88 -4.82
CA MET A 57 4.78 -3.37 -3.45
C MET A 57 6.19 -3.54 -2.86
N GLU A 58 6.79 -4.73 -3.01
CA GLU A 58 8.16 -5.04 -2.56
C GLU A 58 9.19 -4.13 -3.25
N ARG A 59 9.16 -4.08 -4.59
CA ARG A 59 10.07 -3.29 -5.44
C ARG A 59 10.08 -1.81 -5.09
N THR A 60 8.95 -1.28 -4.63
CA THR A 60 8.80 0.13 -4.23
C THR A 60 9.10 0.38 -2.74
N GLY A 61 9.56 -0.65 -2.02
CA GLY A 61 9.96 -0.59 -0.61
C GLY A 61 8.80 -0.66 0.38
N GLY A 62 7.73 -1.37 0.01
CA GLY A 62 6.52 -1.55 0.80
C GLY A 62 6.64 -2.52 1.96
N GLU A 63 7.51 -3.51 1.80
CA GLU A 63 7.61 -4.65 2.71
C GLU A 63 6.20 -5.25 3.01
N PRO A 64 5.44 -5.65 1.96
CA PRO A 64 4.09 -6.18 2.14
C PRO A 64 4.09 -7.41 3.04
N ASP A 65 3.13 -7.47 3.96
CA ASP A 65 2.97 -8.58 4.89
C ASP A 65 1.49 -8.86 5.15
N VAL A 66 1.16 -10.07 5.58
CA VAL A 66 -0.20 -10.46 5.95
C VAL A 66 -0.54 -9.83 7.29
N VAL A 67 -1.64 -9.09 7.32
CA VAL A 67 -2.11 -8.37 8.50
C VAL A 67 -3.43 -8.89 9.04
N ASP A 68 -4.23 -9.54 8.18
CA ASP A 68 -5.55 -10.06 8.56
C ASP A 68 -6.04 -11.12 7.56
N PHE A 69 -7.08 -11.86 7.94
CA PHE A 69 -7.77 -12.84 7.11
C PHE A 69 -9.28 -12.65 7.19
N ASP A 70 -9.87 -12.27 6.06
CA ASP A 70 -11.32 -12.13 5.90
C ASP A 70 -11.94 -13.53 5.74
N LYS A 71 -12.49 -14.06 6.83
CA LYS A 71 -13.09 -15.40 6.86
C LYS A 71 -14.34 -15.52 5.99
N GLU A 72 -15.07 -14.43 5.78
CA GLU A 72 -16.30 -14.44 4.98
C GLU A 72 -15.98 -14.60 3.49
N LYS A 73 -14.92 -13.92 3.03
CA LYS A 73 -14.46 -13.97 1.64
C LYS A 73 -13.39 -15.03 1.39
N GLY A 74 -12.78 -15.55 2.45
CA GLY A 74 -11.63 -16.45 2.37
C GLY A 74 -10.42 -15.78 1.74
N GLU A 75 -10.19 -14.50 2.05
CA GLU A 75 -9.13 -13.66 1.47
C GLU A 75 -8.12 -13.25 2.52
N TYR A 76 -6.84 -13.27 2.16
CA TYR A 76 -5.77 -12.68 2.98
C TYR A 76 -5.62 -11.21 2.65
N ILE A 77 -5.44 -10.39 3.69
CA ILE A 77 -5.24 -8.95 3.56
C ILE A 77 -3.77 -8.65 3.78
N PHE A 78 -3.16 -7.99 2.79
CA PHE A 78 -1.78 -7.52 2.84
C PHE A 78 -1.74 -5.99 2.91
N TYR A 79 -0.92 -5.46 3.81
CA TYR A 79 -0.55 -4.03 3.83
C TYR A 79 0.94 -3.85 3.63
N ASP A 80 1.34 -2.66 3.19
CA ASP A 80 2.72 -2.21 3.35
C ASP A 80 3.09 -2.09 4.83
N CYS A 81 4.03 -2.91 5.28
CA CYS A 81 4.52 -2.93 6.66
C CYS A 81 5.93 -2.34 6.80
N SER A 82 6.41 -1.56 5.82
CA SER A 82 7.64 -0.78 5.97
C SER A 82 7.50 0.24 7.11
N ALA A 83 8.57 0.47 7.89
CA ALA A 83 8.50 1.35 9.08
C ALA A 83 8.01 2.78 8.79
N GLU A 84 8.32 3.31 7.61
CA GLU A 84 7.87 4.62 7.12
C GLU A 84 7.27 4.44 5.72
N SER A 85 6.43 5.38 5.27
CA SER A 85 5.78 5.36 3.96
C SER A 85 6.82 5.02 2.89
N PRO A 86 6.59 4.09 1.97
CA PRO A 86 7.63 3.58 1.07
C PRO A 86 8.34 4.68 0.26
N LYS A 87 9.67 4.71 0.30
CA LYS A 87 10.47 5.81 -0.32
C LYS A 87 10.19 5.98 -1.81
N GLY A 88 9.97 4.88 -2.53
CA GLY A 88 9.65 4.88 -3.96
C GLY A 88 8.25 5.43 -4.28
N ARG A 89 7.46 5.80 -3.27
CA ARG A 89 6.07 6.26 -3.37
C ARG A 89 5.81 7.59 -2.67
N ARG A 90 6.87 8.35 -2.36
CA ARG A 90 6.78 9.68 -1.72
C ARG A 90 6.81 10.81 -2.74
N SER A 91 6.50 12.03 -2.28
CA SER A 91 6.54 13.26 -3.07
C SER A 91 5.52 13.28 -4.21
N VAL A 92 4.38 12.64 -3.99
CA VAL A 92 3.28 12.55 -4.96
C VAL A 92 2.05 13.30 -4.44
N CYS A 93 1.31 13.92 -5.36
CA CYS A 93 -0.03 14.44 -5.07
C CYS A 93 -1.04 13.31 -5.03
N TYR A 94 -2.28 13.61 -4.65
CA TYR A 94 -3.28 12.59 -4.40
C TYR A 94 -3.68 11.82 -5.68
N ASP A 95 -4.20 12.51 -6.70
CA ASP A 95 -4.71 11.89 -7.94
C ASP A 95 -4.32 12.65 -9.22
N LEU A 96 -4.84 12.18 -10.36
CA LEU A 96 -4.55 12.75 -11.69
C LEU A 96 -5.07 14.17 -11.87
N GLU A 97 -6.28 14.49 -11.41
CA GLU A 97 -6.83 15.84 -11.52
C GLU A 97 -5.98 16.82 -10.68
N ALA A 98 -5.59 16.43 -9.47
CA ALA A 98 -4.65 17.15 -8.64
C ALA A 98 -3.30 17.37 -9.34
N LEU A 99 -2.77 16.34 -9.97
CA LEU A 99 -1.54 16.38 -10.76
C LEU A 99 -1.64 17.37 -11.93
N GLU A 100 -2.75 17.37 -12.66
CA GLU A 100 -3.00 18.24 -13.82
C GLU A 100 -3.27 19.70 -13.46
N SER A 101 -3.86 19.96 -12.30
CA SER A 101 -4.10 21.31 -11.80
C SER A 101 -2.82 22.13 -11.56
N ARG A 102 -1.66 21.46 -11.39
CA ARG A 102 -0.39 22.13 -11.11
C ARG A 102 0.28 22.66 -12.38
N LYS A 103 0.53 23.98 -12.39
CA LYS A 103 1.24 24.67 -13.47
C LYS A 103 2.76 24.68 -13.32
N LYS A 104 3.27 24.53 -12.10
CA LYS A 104 4.71 24.57 -11.76
C LYS A 104 5.03 23.50 -10.73
N HIS A 105 6.25 22.96 -10.79
CA HIS A 105 6.73 21.91 -9.89
C HIS A 105 5.75 20.74 -9.83
N LYS A 106 5.37 20.22 -10.99
CA LYS A 106 4.50 19.05 -11.08
C LYS A 106 5.28 17.82 -10.56
N PRO A 107 4.77 17.04 -9.60
CA PRO A 107 5.44 15.80 -9.20
C PRO A 107 5.42 14.81 -10.38
N GLU A 108 6.30 13.82 -10.34
CA GLU A 108 6.41 12.83 -11.42
C GLU A 108 5.13 11.99 -11.56
N ASN A 109 4.45 11.73 -10.44
CA ASN A 109 3.28 10.86 -10.39
C ASN A 109 2.29 11.27 -9.29
N ASN A 110 1.15 10.58 -9.21
CA ASN A 110 0.14 10.71 -8.15
C ASN A 110 -0.13 9.37 -7.46
N ALA A 111 -0.63 9.42 -6.23
CA ALA A 111 -0.80 8.24 -5.38
C ALA A 111 -1.81 7.23 -5.96
N ILE A 112 -2.97 7.70 -6.44
CA ILE A 112 -4.04 6.85 -6.97
C ILE A 112 -3.59 6.09 -8.23
N ASP A 113 -2.95 6.77 -9.18
CA ASP A 113 -2.49 6.12 -10.42
C ASP A 113 -1.35 5.15 -10.15
N MET A 114 -0.43 5.47 -9.23
CA MET A 114 0.61 4.54 -8.82
C MET A 114 0.01 3.27 -8.19
N ALA A 115 -0.96 3.42 -7.28
CA ALA A 115 -1.63 2.28 -6.67
C ALA A 115 -2.38 1.44 -7.72
N THR A 116 -3.14 2.09 -8.60
CA THR A 116 -3.88 1.45 -9.69
C THR A 116 -2.95 0.69 -10.64
N ALA A 117 -1.81 1.27 -11.00
CA ALA A 117 -0.81 0.63 -11.86
C ALA A 117 -0.29 -0.66 -11.22
N MET A 118 -0.04 -0.66 -9.90
CA MET A 118 0.38 -1.84 -9.14
C MET A 118 -0.77 -2.83 -8.86
N GLY A 119 -2.03 -2.47 -9.13
CA GLY A 119 -3.19 -3.31 -8.82
C GLY A 119 -3.50 -3.39 -7.33
N ILE A 120 -3.19 -2.32 -6.58
CA ILE A 120 -3.42 -2.21 -5.14
C ILE A 120 -4.29 -0.98 -4.85
N GLU A 121 -4.86 -0.92 -3.66
CA GLU A 121 -5.59 0.25 -3.19
C GLU A 121 -4.77 1.04 -2.18
N LEU A 122 -5.08 2.32 -1.96
CA LEU A 122 -4.60 3.03 -0.78
C LEU A 122 -5.30 2.45 0.46
N LEU A 123 -4.64 2.47 1.61
CA LEU A 123 -5.31 2.22 2.87
C LEU A 123 -6.44 3.22 3.10
N THR A 124 -7.55 2.77 3.66
CA THR A 124 -8.54 3.65 4.30
C THR A 124 -8.01 4.20 5.63
N GLU A 125 -8.72 5.17 6.23
CA GLU A 125 -8.39 5.63 7.58
C GLU A 125 -8.44 4.48 8.60
N ASP A 126 -9.47 3.63 8.54
CA ASP A 126 -9.64 2.51 9.48
C ASP A 126 -8.54 1.46 9.32
N GLU A 127 -8.14 1.15 8.08
CA GLU A 127 -7.03 0.24 7.80
C GLU A 127 -5.69 0.83 8.29
N TYR A 128 -5.49 2.14 8.12
CA TYR A 128 -4.32 2.83 8.67
C TYR A 128 -4.28 2.76 10.21
N ARG A 129 -5.42 2.93 10.88
CA ARG A 129 -5.53 2.76 12.34
C ARG A 129 -5.26 1.33 12.76
N ALA A 130 -5.80 0.35 12.04
CA ALA A 130 -5.56 -1.07 12.28
C ALA A 130 -4.08 -1.42 12.17
N LEU A 131 -3.38 -0.89 11.14
CA LEU A 131 -1.95 -1.08 10.95
C LEU A 131 -1.15 -0.66 12.20
N GLN A 132 -1.51 0.45 12.86
CA GLN A 132 -0.78 0.92 14.05
C GLN A 132 -0.95 0.00 15.28
N ASN A 133 -1.93 -0.91 15.28
CA ASN A 133 -2.05 -1.93 16.32
C ASN A 133 -1.03 -3.06 16.15
N LEU A 134 -0.43 -3.19 14.96
CA LEU A 134 0.53 -4.24 14.61
C LEU A 134 1.99 -3.79 14.84
N GLY A 135 2.21 -2.50 15.07
CA GLY A 135 3.51 -1.88 15.23
C GLY A 135 3.42 -0.36 15.07
N ASN A 136 4.53 0.34 15.29
CA ASN A 136 4.57 1.78 15.08
C ASN A 136 5.07 2.10 13.66
N PHE A 137 4.21 2.72 12.86
CA PHE A 137 4.50 3.05 11.46
C PHE A 137 4.34 4.54 11.19
N ASP A 138 5.08 5.07 10.23
CA ASP A 138 5.06 6.49 9.84
C ASP A 138 5.38 7.45 10.98
N LEU A 139 6.41 7.14 11.78
CA LEU A 139 6.88 8.01 12.87
C LEU A 139 7.59 9.29 12.40
N LYS A 140 7.98 9.33 11.12
CA LYS A 140 8.68 10.45 10.48
C LYS A 140 8.05 10.86 9.15
N THR A 141 7.18 10.03 8.61
CA THR A 141 6.43 10.30 7.38
C THR A 141 4.94 10.50 7.65
N SER A 142 4.20 10.67 6.57
CA SER A 142 2.74 10.69 6.53
C SER A 142 2.27 9.98 5.25
N SER A 143 1.08 9.40 5.28
CA SER A 143 0.55 8.62 4.15
C SER A 143 -0.81 9.16 3.71
N TRP A 144 -0.97 9.41 2.41
CA TRP A 144 -2.30 9.54 1.82
C TRP A 144 -3.12 8.29 2.13
N VAL A 145 -4.38 8.49 2.46
CA VAL A 145 -5.37 7.44 2.65
C VAL A 145 -6.55 7.71 1.71
N GLN A 146 -7.43 6.72 1.53
CA GLN A 146 -8.62 6.89 0.69
C GLN A 146 -9.43 8.09 1.19
N THR A 147 -9.57 9.09 0.32
CA THR A 147 -10.29 10.32 0.62
C THR A 147 -11.77 10.14 0.27
N PRO A 148 -12.68 10.46 1.20
CA PRO A 148 -14.12 10.53 0.92
C PRO A 148 -14.44 11.42 -0.29
N SER A 149 -15.40 11.01 -1.11
CA SER A 149 -15.72 11.70 -2.36
C SER A 149 -16.20 13.13 -2.14
N ASP A 150 -16.96 13.38 -1.08
CA ASP A 150 -17.46 14.71 -0.71
C ASP A 150 -16.33 15.69 -0.34
N ILE A 151 -15.28 15.22 0.34
CA ILE A 151 -14.07 16.01 0.58
C ILE A 151 -13.32 16.26 -0.73
N ARG A 152 -13.23 15.22 -1.58
CA ARG A 152 -12.47 15.30 -2.82
C ARG A 152 -13.12 16.23 -3.86
N GLU A 153 -14.44 16.24 -3.95
CA GLU A 153 -15.22 17.16 -4.80
C GLU A 153 -14.98 18.63 -4.44
N LEU A 154 -14.63 18.91 -3.19
CA LEU A 154 -14.26 20.25 -2.71
C LEU A 154 -12.75 20.56 -2.89
N GLY A 155 -11.99 19.68 -3.54
CA GLY A 155 -10.56 19.82 -3.83
C GLY A 155 -9.63 19.33 -2.72
N GLY A 156 -10.17 18.73 -1.65
CA GLY A 156 -9.39 18.21 -0.52
C GLY A 156 -8.90 16.78 -0.72
N ALA A 157 -7.88 16.39 0.04
CA ALA A 157 -7.47 15.01 0.26
C ALA A 157 -7.02 14.82 1.72
N ILE A 158 -7.27 13.63 2.28
CA ILE A 158 -6.90 13.30 3.65
C ILE A 158 -5.67 12.40 3.73
N PHE A 159 -4.89 12.57 4.79
CA PHE A 159 -3.70 11.79 5.06
C PHE A 159 -3.52 11.58 6.56
N CYS A 160 -2.77 10.55 6.92
CA CYS A 160 -2.50 10.18 8.31
C CYS A 160 -1.01 10.24 8.64
N ASP A 161 -0.69 10.50 9.90
CA ASP A 161 0.58 10.15 10.52
C ASP A 161 0.37 9.56 11.92
N TYR A 162 1.45 9.04 12.52
CA TYR A 162 1.42 8.50 13.87
C TYR A 162 2.39 9.24 14.79
N ARG A 163 1.86 9.99 15.75
CA ARG A 163 2.63 10.81 16.69
C ARG A 163 2.09 10.61 18.09
N PHE A 164 2.99 10.62 19.08
CA PHE A 164 2.61 10.53 20.50
C PHE A 164 1.74 9.30 20.84
N GLY A 165 1.89 8.19 20.12
CA GLY A 165 1.05 7.01 20.34
C GLY A 165 -0.37 7.11 19.76
N HIS A 166 -0.63 8.07 18.88
CA HIS A 166 -1.94 8.33 18.30
C HIS A 166 -1.87 8.52 16.78
N VAL A 167 -2.89 8.03 16.08
CA VAL A 167 -3.14 8.35 14.67
C VAL A 167 -3.79 9.72 14.59
N PHE A 168 -3.17 10.61 13.83
CA PHE A 168 -3.77 11.89 13.47
C PHE A 168 -4.21 11.85 12.01
N VAL A 169 -5.37 12.43 11.75
CA VAL A 169 -5.93 12.59 10.40
C VAL A 169 -5.95 14.08 10.09
N TYR A 170 -5.45 14.41 8.92
CA TYR A 170 -5.35 15.78 8.45
C TYR A 170 -5.88 15.89 7.03
N HIS A 171 -6.05 17.11 6.56
CA HIS A 171 -6.38 17.41 5.17
C HIS A 171 -5.34 18.34 4.53
N ASN A 172 -5.24 18.30 3.22
CA ASN A 172 -4.62 19.34 2.39
C ASN A 172 -5.40 19.44 1.08
N GLY A 173 -5.07 20.42 0.23
CA GLY A 173 -5.47 20.35 -1.18
C GLY A 173 -4.87 19.10 -1.83
N ALA A 174 -5.65 18.42 -2.67
CA ALA A 174 -5.26 17.16 -3.31
C ALA A 174 -3.96 17.28 -4.14
N GLU A 175 -3.64 18.46 -4.65
CA GLU A 175 -2.43 18.79 -5.40
C GLU A 175 -1.17 18.96 -4.54
N SER A 176 -1.33 19.03 -3.22
CA SER A 176 -0.21 19.15 -2.29
C SER A 176 0.66 17.89 -2.34
N TYR A 177 1.97 18.05 -2.18
CA TYR A 177 2.88 16.92 -2.03
C TYR A 177 4.10 17.36 -1.22
N TYR A 178 4.67 16.43 -0.46
CA TYR A 178 5.78 16.69 0.45
C TYR A 178 6.78 15.54 0.38
N ALA A 179 8.06 15.84 0.60
CA ALA A 179 9.13 14.84 0.57
C ALA A 179 8.89 13.67 1.57
N ALA A 180 8.24 13.96 2.69
CA ALA A 180 7.90 12.99 3.72
C ALA A 180 6.48 12.40 3.58
N ARG A 181 5.74 12.73 2.51
CA ARG A 181 4.41 12.17 2.26
C ARG A 181 4.42 11.18 1.12
N GLY A 182 3.94 9.97 1.38
CA GLY A 182 3.69 8.96 0.36
C GLY A 182 2.30 8.36 0.52
N PHE A 183 2.18 7.07 0.27
CA PHE A 183 0.97 6.29 0.56
C PHE A 183 1.36 4.85 0.90
N ARG A 184 0.46 4.14 1.58
CA ARG A 184 0.56 2.71 1.85
C ARG A 184 -0.51 1.98 1.06
N GLY A 185 -0.15 0.79 0.59
CA GLY A 185 -0.96 -0.08 -0.25
C GLY A 185 -1.69 -1.14 0.56
N SER A 186 -2.89 -1.49 0.09
CA SER A 186 -3.73 -2.61 0.53
C SER A 186 -3.93 -3.56 -0.64
N LEU A 187 -3.81 -4.86 -0.38
CA LEU A 187 -4.11 -5.90 -1.36
C LEU A 187 -4.83 -7.07 -0.70
N ARG A 188 -5.96 -7.45 -1.27
CA ARG A 188 -6.68 -8.69 -0.95
C ARG A 188 -6.31 -9.79 -1.93
N VAL A 189 -6.03 -10.98 -1.40
CA VAL A 189 -5.56 -12.17 -2.13
C VAL A 189 -6.45 -13.37 -1.85
#